data_AF-A0A9E3CJP1-F1
#
_entry.id   AF-A0A9E3CJP1-F1
#
_cell.length_a   1.000
_cell.length_b   1.000
_cell.length_c   1.000
_cell.angle_alpha   90.00
_cell.angle_beta   90.00
_cell.angle_gamma   90.00
#
_symmetry.space_group_name_H-M   'P 1'
#
loop_
_entity.id
_entity.type
_entity.pdbx_description
1 polymer ?
#
loop_
_entity_poly.entity_id
_entity_poly.type
_entity_poly.pdbx_seq_one_letter_code
_entity_poly.pdbx_strand_id
1 'polypeptide(L)' 'MKTMTCQQLGGPCDLPLHGETADVVIKAQDKHLREAVASGDAAHEPALKDIKARWRHPVASMGWYRDAKRAFAALPEN' A
#
# COMPACT_ATOMS: atom_id res chain seq x y z
N MET A 1 16.69 6.09 -0.48
CA MET A 1 15.42 5.43 0.00
C MET A 1 14.27 6.00 -0.82
N LYS A 2 13.18 5.27 -1.09
CA LYS A 2 12.04 5.81 -1.87
C LYS A 2 10.79 5.97 -1.02
N THR A 3 9.87 6.81 -1.49
CA THR A 3 8.64 7.18 -0.77
C THR A 3 7.43 7.00 -1.66
N MET A 4 6.46 6.20 -1.22
CA MET A 4 5.11 6.13 -1.81
C MET A 4 4.08 6.65 -0.83
N THR A 5 2.92 7.10 -1.29
CA THR A 5 1.81 7.46 -0.39
C THR A 5 0.82 6.31 -0.22
N CYS A 6 0.05 6.37 0.85
CA CYS A 6 -1.09 5.46 1.03
C CYS A 6 -2.03 5.49 -0.19
N GLN A 7 -2.28 6.67 -0.76
CA GLN A 7 -3.08 6.87 -1.98
C GLN A 7 -2.49 6.17 -3.21
N GLN A 8 -1.17 6.27 -3.42
CA GLN A 8 -0.50 5.59 -4.55
C GLN A 8 -0.60 4.06 -4.49
N LEU A 9 -0.90 3.51 -3.32
CA LEU A 9 -1.11 2.07 -3.12
C LEU A 9 -2.60 1.69 -2.98
N GLY A 10 -3.52 2.64 -3.22
CA GLY A 10 -4.97 2.43 -3.24
C GLY A 10 -5.70 2.77 -1.94
N GLY A 11 -5.07 3.51 -1.03
CA GLY A 11 -5.71 4.08 0.15
C GLY A 11 -6.30 5.48 -0.06
N PRO A 12 -6.94 6.08 0.96
CA PRO A 12 -7.64 7.36 0.82
C PRO A 12 -6.77 8.59 1.12
N CYS A 13 -5.56 8.44 1.68
CA CYS A 13 -4.78 9.56 2.21
C CYS A 13 -3.34 9.63 1.67
N ASP A 14 -2.69 10.78 1.88
CA ASP A 14 -1.35 11.06 1.38
C ASP A 14 -0.23 10.72 2.37
N LEU A 15 -0.48 9.86 3.36
CA LEU A 15 0.56 9.48 4.33
C LEU A 15 1.79 8.93 3.59
N PRO A 16 3.00 9.51 3.81
CA PRO A 16 4.22 9.03 3.18
C PRO A 16 4.68 7.72 3.83
N LEU A 17 4.98 6.74 2.99
CA LEU A 17 5.46 5.41 3.32
C LEU A 17 6.84 5.24 2.70
N HIS A 18 7.84 5.09 3.56
CA HIS A 18 9.23 5.01 3.15
C HIS A 18 9.72 3.57 3.16
N GLY A 19 10.58 3.22 2.21
CA GLY A 19 11.19 1.89 2.16
C GLY A 19 12.29 1.76 1.13
N GLU A 20 13.11 0.72 1.31
CA GLU A 20 14.16 0.34 0.37
C GLU A 20 13.59 -0.44 -0.83
N THR A 21 12.43 -1.07 -0.67
CA THR A 21 11.75 -1.84 -1.71
C THR A 21 10.25 -1.58 -1.72
N ALA A 22 9.61 -1.87 -2.86
CA ALA A 22 8.16 -1.85 -2.99
C ALA A 22 7.46 -2.72 -1.93
N ASP A 23 8.07 -3.86 -1.58
CA ASP A 23 7.55 -4.77 -0.56
C ASP A 23 7.54 -4.15 0.83
N VAL A 24 8.56 -3.35 1.16
CA VAL A 24 8.63 -2.62 2.44
C VAL A 24 7.51 -1.58 2.51
N VAL A 25 7.31 -0.77 1.46
CA VAL A 25 6.25 0.25 1.46
C VAL A 25 4.84 -0.36 1.41
N ILE A 26 4.63 -1.48 0.72
CA ILE A 26 3.34 -2.21 0.71
C ILE A 26 3.02 -2.73 2.12
N LYS A 27 4.00 -3.31 2.83
CA LYS A 27 3.82 -3.76 4.22
C LYS A 27 3.54 -2.58 5.17
N ALA A 28 4.23 -1.46 4.96
CA ALA A 28 3.99 -0.24 5.72
C ALA A 28 2.56 0.29 5.50
N GLN A 29 2.07 0.24 4.26
CA GLN A 29 0.68 0.58 3.93
C GLN A 29 -0.31 -0.34 4.66
N ASP A 30 -0.15 -1.66 4.59
CA ASP A 30 -1.06 -2.60 5.25
C ASP A 30 -1.11 -2.36 6.77
N LYS A 31 0.05 -2.09 7.40
CA LYS A 31 0.11 -1.69 8.82
C LYS A 31 -0.67 -0.40 9.08
N HIS A 32 -0.43 0.64 8.28
CA HIS A 32 -1.16 1.92 8.37
C HIS A 32 -2.68 1.73 8.24
N LEU A 33 -3.14 0.97 7.23
CA LEU A 33 -4.56 0.70 7.01
C LEU A 33 -5.21 0.03 8.22
N ARG A 34 -4.52 -0.94 8.83
CA ARG A 34 -5.01 -1.63 10.05
C ARG A 34 -5.09 -0.68 11.24
N GLU A 35 -4.08 0.16 11.43
CA GLU A 35 -4.01 1.11 12.54
C GLU A 35 -5.07 2.21 12.42
N ALA A 36 -5.27 2.75 11.22
CA ALA A 36 -6.30 3.74 10.94
C ALA A 36 -7.70 3.20 11.21
N VAL A 37 -8.03 2.02 10.66
CA VAL A 37 -9.33 1.39 10.88
C VAL A 37 -9.54 1.02 12.35
N ALA A 38 -8.50 0.50 13.03
CA ALA A 38 -8.58 0.18 14.45
C ALA A 38 -8.79 1.42 15.33
N SER A 39 -8.33 2.58 14.87
CA SER A 39 -8.53 3.88 15.53
C SER A 39 -9.88 4.53 15.20
N GLY A 40 -10.76 3.84 14.45
CA GLY A 40 -12.09 4.31 14.08
C GLY A 40 -12.18 5.07 12.75
N ASP A 41 -11.08 5.13 11.99
CA ASP A 41 -11.11 5.76 10.66
C ASP A 41 -11.69 4.81 9.60
N ALA A 42 -12.99 4.94 9.39
CA ALA A 42 -13.73 4.16 8.42
C ALA A 42 -13.31 4.44 6.96
N ALA A 43 -12.67 5.57 6.66
CA ALA A 43 -12.25 5.89 5.28
C ALA A 43 -11.17 4.92 4.78
N HIS A 44 -10.40 4.31 5.69
CA HIS A 44 -9.37 3.33 5.35
C HIS A 44 -9.91 1.89 5.23
N GLU A 45 -11.17 1.62 5.58
CA GLU A 45 -11.75 0.28 5.51
C GLU A 45 -11.77 -0.34 4.11
N PRO A 46 -12.17 0.36 3.03
CA PRO A 46 -12.21 -0.22 1.70
C PRO A 46 -10.82 -0.67 1.24
N ALA A 47 -9.82 0.19 1.44
CA ALA A 47 -8.43 -0.11 1.10
C ALA A 47 -7.88 -1.29 1.94
N LEU A 48 -8.23 -1.37 3.23
CA LEU A 48 -7.86 -2.50 4.07
C LEU A 48 -8.50 -3.81 3.59
N LYS A 49 -9.78 -3.78 3.19
CA LYS A 49 -10.48 -4.93 2.63
C LYS A 49 -9.83 -5.39 1.33
N ASP A 50 -9.45 -4.46 0.45
CA ASP A 50 -8.76 -4.76 -0.80
C ASP A 50 -7.39 -5.39 -0.58
N ILE A 51 -6.57 -4.85 0.32
CA ILE A 51 -5.26 -5.42 0.66
C ILE A 51 -5.44 -6.84 1.23
N LYS A 52 -6.40 -7.05 2.14
CA LYS A 52 -6.70 -8.40 2.66
C LYS A 52 -7.16 -9.36 1.56
N ALA A 53 -8.02 -8.92 0.64
CA ALA A 53 -8.47 -9.72 -0.48
C ALA A 53 -7.29 -10.09 -1.40
N ARG A 54 -6.36 -9.15 -1.64
CA ARG A 54 -5.19 -9.38 -2.48
C ARG A 54 -4.29 -10.48 -1.93
N TRP A 55 -4.06 -10.46 -0.62
CA TRP A 55 -3.30 -11.51 0.06
C TRP A 55 -3.96 -12.90 -0.02
N ARG A 56 -5.29 -12.96 -0.02
CA ARG A 56 -6.06 -14.22 -0.16
C ARG A 56 -6.08 -14.76 -1.59
N HIS A 57 -5.93 -13.88 -2.59
CA HIS A 57 -6.00 -14.23 -4.00
C HIS A 57 -4.72 -13.80 -4.75
N PRO A 58 -3.56 -14.41 -4.46
CA PRO A 58 -2.27 -13.95 -4.97
C PRO A 58 -2.20 -13.96 -6.50
N VAL A 59 -2.76 -14.98 -7.16
CA VAL A 59 -2.77 -15.07 -8.64
C VAL A 59 -3.55 -13.92 -9.27
N ALA A 60 -4.73 -13.59 -8.75
CA ALA A 60 -5.55 -12.47 -9.23
C ALA A 60 -4.89 -11.11 -8.92
N SER A 61 -4.05 -11.06 -7.89
CA SER A 61 -3.42 -9.83 -7.39
C SER A 61 -2.05 -9.55 -7.98
N MET A 62 -1.53 -10.46 -8.81
CA MET A 62 -0.23 -10.32 -9.47
C MET A 62 -0.15 -9.06 -10.34
N GLY A 63 -1.26 -8.64 -10.97
CA GLY A 63 -1.32 -7.40 -11.76
C GLY A 63 -1.02 -6.18 -10.88
N TRP A 64 -1.81 -5.98 -9.84
CA TRP A 64 -1.62 -4.90 -8.88
C TRP A 64 -0.22 -4.89 -8.27
N TYR A 65 0.30 -6.07 -7.88
CA TYR A 65 1.62 -6.16 -7.28
C TYR A 65 2.76 -5.78 -8.25
N ARG A 66 2.64 -6.16 -9.54
CA ARG A 66 3.57 -5.74 -10.59
C ARG A 66 3.48 -4.23 -10.84
N ASP A 67 2.29 -3.66 -10.82
CA ASP A 67 2.08 -2.24 -11.03
C ASP A 67 2.64 -1.42 -9.87
N ALA A 68 2.41 -1.85 -8.62
CA ALA A 68 2.99 -1.23 -7.44
C ALA A 68 4.53 -1.27 -7.47
N LYS A 69 5.12 -2.41 -7.87
CA LYS A 69 6.57 -2.54 -8.06
C LYS A 69 7.11 -1.60 -9.14
N ARG A 70 6.39 -1.47 -10.26
CA ARG A 70 6.77 -0.59 -11.36
C ARG A 70 6.68 0.88 -10.95
N ALA A 71 5.60 1.27 -10.28
CA ALA A 71 5.42 2.62 -9.77
C ALA A 71 6.55 2.97 -8.78
N PHE A 72 6.88 2.07 -7.85
CA PHE A 72 7.99 2.25 -6.93
C PHE A 72 9.34 2.39 -7.64
N ALA A 73 9.61 1.55 -8.64
CA ALA A 73 10.85 1.60 -9.41
C ALA A 73 11.05 2.93 -10.14
N ALA A 74 9.95 3.55 -10.62
CA ALA A 74 9.97 4.82 -11.33
C ALA A 74 10.17 6.05 -10.42
N LEU A 75 10.06 5.90 -9.10
CA LEU A 75 10.26 7.02 -8.17
C LEU A 75 11.74 7.38 -8.05
N PRO A 76 12.07 8.67 -7.86
CA PRO A 76 13.42 9.08 -7.53
C PRO A 76 13.83 8.50 -6.17
N GLU A 77 15.13 8.28 -6.01
CA GLU A 77 15.71 8.05 -4.69
C GLU A 77 15.82 9.40 -3.97
N ASN A 78 15.28 9.46 -2.75
CA ASN A 78 15.62 10.50 -1.78
C ASN A 78 16.95 10.17 -1.13
#